data_AF-A0A512DZ78-F1
#
_entry.id   AF-A0A512DZ78-F1
#
_cell.length_a   1.000
_cell.length_b   1.000
_cell.length_c   1.000
_cell.angle_alpha   90.00
_cell.angle_beta   90.00
_cell.angle_gamma   90.00
#
_symmetry.space_group_name_H-M   'P 1'
#
loop_
_entity.id
_entity.type
_entity.pdbx_description
1 polymer ?
#
loop_
_entity_poly.entity_id
_entity_poly.type
_entity_poly.pdbx_seq_one_letter_code
_entity_poly.pdbx_strand_id
1 'polypeptide(L)' 'MRQHIRSSIEAMLESGLEAVLNLDAMTGHRHGHHDRHFIGTFSPSTVSVPRARPAGADGTTL' A
#
# COMPACT_ATOMS: atom_id res chain seq x y z
N MET A 1 -12.57 1.63 18.22
CA MET A 1 -13.19 1.82 16.88
C MET A 1 -12.25 2.46 15.87
N ARG A 2 -11.79 3.71 16.03
CA ARG A 2 -10.90 4.38 15.05
C ARG A 2 -9.61 3.62 14.72
N GLN A 3 -8.93 3.08 15.74
CA GLN A 3 -7.73 2.27 15.53
C GLN A 3 -8.01 0.98 14.75
N HIS A 4 -9.20 0.40 14.96
CA HIS A 4 -9.63 -0.80 14.25
C HIS A 4 -9.87 -0.50 12.77
N ILE A 5 -10.58 0.59 12.45
CA ILE A 5 -10.79 1.02 11.06
C ILE A 5 -9.46 1.29 10.36
N ARG A 6 -8.53 2.00 11.02
CA ARG A 6 -7.18 2.24 10.47
C ARG A 6 -6.46 0.92 10.17
N SER A 7 -6.40 0.02 11.15
CA SER A 7 -5.77 -1.29 11.01
C SER A 7 -6.38 -2.11 9.88
N SER A 8 -7.71 -2.10 9.74
CA SER A 8 -8.41 -2.81 8.66
C SER A 8 -8.06 -2.21 7.29
N ILE A 9 -8.03 -0.88 7.17
CA ILE A 9 -7.65 -0.20 5.92
C ILE A 9 -6.20 -0.55 5.55
N GLU A 10 -5.27 -0.45 6.50
CA GLU A 10 -3.85 -0.78 6.28
C GLU A 10 -3.67 -2.24 5.84
N ALA A 11 -4.38 -3.18 6.47
CA ALA A 11 -4.35 -4.59 6.09
C ALA A 11 -4.92 -4.84 4.68
N MET A 12 -6.00 -4.15 4.31
CA MET A 12 -6.57 -4.25 2.96
C MET A 12 -5.62 -3.69 1.90
N LEU A 13 -4.96 -2.55 2.18
CA LEU A 13 -3.97 -1.96 1.27
C LEU A 13 -2.76 -2.88 1.09
N GLU A 14 -2.27 -3.48 2.17
CA GLU A 14 -1.17 -4.44 2.12
C GLU A 14 -1.53 -5.66 1.28
N SER A 15 -2.70 -6.24 1.51
CA SER A 15 -3.21 -7.39 0.76
C SER A 15 -3.38 -7.06 -0.72
N GLY A 16 -3.87 -5.85 -1.03
CA GLY A 16 -4.01 -5.37 -2.40
C GLY A 16 -2.66 -5.20 -3.11
N LEU A 17 -1.67 -4.64 -2.42
CA LEU A 17 -0.32 -4.48 -2.98
C LEU A 17 0.31 -5.83 -3.30
N GLU A 18 0.21 -6.80 -2.38
CA GLU A 18 0.72 -8.16 -2.60
C GLU A 18 0.02 -8.87 -3.76
N ALA A 19 -1.30 -8.73 -3.86
CA ALA A 19 -2.04 -9.31 -4.97
C ALA A 19 -1.53 -8.77 -6.32
N VAL A 20 -1.32 -7.46 -6.42
CA VAL A 20 -0.79 -6.81 -7.64
C VAL A 20 0.65 -7.25 -7.93
N LEU A 21 1.52 -7.30 -6.92
CA LEU A 21 2.90 -7.78 -7.08
C LEU A 21 2.97 -9.25 -7.55
N ASN A 22 1.97 -10.06 -7.23
CA ASN A 22 1.89 -11.46 -7.66
C ASN A 22 1.22 -11.66 -9.02
N LEU A 23 0.46 -10.68 -9.53
CA LEU A 23 -0.36 -10.79 -10.73
C LEU A 23 0.42 -10.55 -12.03
N ASP A 24 1.48 -9.75 -11.97
CA ASP A 24 2.36 -9.49 -13.10
C ASP A 24 3.75 -10.01 -12.78
N ALA A 25 4.47 -10.49 -13.80
CA ALA A 25 5.92 -10.68 -13.78
C ALA A 25 6.73 -9.38 -13.53
N MET A 26 6.10 -8.36 -12.94
CA MET A 26 6.69 -7.20 -12.30
C MET A 26 7.61 -7.70 -11.18
N THR A 27 8.91 -7.71 -11.43
CA THR A 27 9.95 -7.97 -10.43
C THR A 27 10.07 -6.78 -9.49
N GLY A 28 8.98 -6.39 -8.84
CA GLY A 28 8.92 -5.29 -7.90
C GLY A 28 9.23 -5.71 -6.48
N HIS A 29 9.76 -4.78 -5.68
CA HIS A 29 10.00 -5.00 -4.26
C HIS A 29 9.26 -3.93 -3.44
N ARG A 30 8.85 -4.30 -2.22
CA ARG A 30 8.28 -3.33 -1.27
C ARG A 30 9.28 -2.21 -1.01
N HIS A 31 8.80 -0.97 -1.08
CA HIS A 31 9.61 0.22 -0.89
C HIS A 31 8.95 1.16 0.11
N GLY A 32 8.94 0.72 1.37
CA GLY A 32 8.43 1.49 2.50
C GLY A 32 6.93 1.80 2.40
N HIS A 33 6.55 2.93 2.97
CA HIS A 33 5.18 3.40 3.04
C HIS A 33 5.11 4.92 2.93
N HIS A 34 3.93 5.44 2.60
CA HIS A 34 3.59 6.85 2.70
C HIS A 34 2.45 7.06 3.69
N ASP A 35 2.63 7.98 4.62
CA ASP A 35 1.53 8.44 5.45
C ASP A 35 0.54 9.24 4.60
N ARG A 36 -0.73 8.84 4.66
CA ARG A 36 -1.82 9.55 3.98
C ARG A 36 -2.87 9.97 4.99
N HIS A 37 -3.27 11.22 4.89
CA HIS A 37 -4.42 11.73 5.62
C HIS A 37 -5.70 11.32 4.89
N PHE A 38 -6.58 10.64 5.61
CA PHE A 38 -7.83 10.08 5.12
C PHE A 38 -9.01 10.72 5.87
N ILE A 39 -9.94 11.29 5.12
CA ILE A 39 -11.17 11.88 5.65
C ILE A 39 -12.33 10.97 5.23
N GLY A 40 -13.12 10.53 6.21
CA GLY A 40 -14.31 9.74 5.97
C GLY A 40 -15.32 9.93 7.11
N THR A 41 -16.38 9.12 7.09
CA THR A 41 -17.43 9.12 8.13
C THR A 41 -16.92 8.88 9.54
N PHE A 42 -15.72 8.31 9.69
CA PHE A 42 -15.11 7.97 10.97
C PHE A 42 -14.16 9.04 11.53
N SER A 43 -14.34 10.28 11.07
CA SER A 43 -13.44 11.42 11.33
C SER A 43 -12.08 11.30 10.63
N PRO A 44 -11.35 12.41 10.46
CA PRO A 44 -10.04 12.40 9.82
C PRO A 44 -9.04 11.50 10.56
N SER A 45 -8.26 10.72 9.81
CA SER A 45 -7.28 9.76 10.32
C SER A 45 -6.07 9.68 9.40
N THR A 46 -4.91 9.28 9.92
CA THR A 46 -3.72 9.01 9.10
C THR A 46 -3.53 7.50 8.99
N VAL A 47 -3.28 7.01 7.77
CA VAL A 47 -3.02 5.61 7.45
C VAL A 47 -1.65 5.49 6.79
N SER A 48 -0.94 4.39 7.07
CA SER A 48 0.30 4.04 6.39
C SER A 48 -0.01 3.29 5.10
N VAL A 49 0.29 3.89 3.94
CA VAL A 49 0.01 3.29 2.63
C VAL A 49 1.27 2.61 2.12
N PRO A 50 1.25 1.27 1.93
CA PRO A 50 2.41 0.54 1.44
C PRO A 50 2.68 0.89 -0.02
N ARG A 51 3.96 0.92 -0.39
CA ARG A 51 4.40 1.28 -1.74
C ARG A 51 5.21 0.13 -2.35
N ALA A 52 4.88 -0.22 -3.58
CA ALA A 52 5.76 -1.04 -4.41
C ALA A 52 6.66 -0.15 -5.27
N ARG A 53 7.86 -0.65 -5.54
CA ARG A 53 8.68 -0.18 -6.65
C ARG A 53 8.70 -1.28 -7.71
N PRO A 54 8.00 -1.11 -8.85
CA PRO A 54 8.10 -2.06 -9.95
C PRO A 54 9.52 -1.97 -10.55
N ALA A 55 10.18 -3.11 -10.77
CA ALA A 55 11.31 -3.12 -11.67
C ALA A 55 10.79 -2.98 -13.10
N GLY A 56 11.34 -2.02 -13.85
CA GLY A 56 11.16 -1.96 -15.29
C GLY A 56 11.74 -3.21 -15.96
N ALA A 57 11.40 -3.40 -17.24
CA ALA A 57 11.83 -4.56 -18.03
C ALA A 57 13.36 -4.83 -18.00
N ASP A 58 14.15 -3.80 -17.71
CA ASP A 58 15.62 -3.83 -17.69
C ASP A 58 16.21 -4.02 -16.28
N GLY A 59 15.39 -4.37 -15.28
CA GLY A 59 15.80 -4.51 -13.87
C GLY A 59 16.04 -3.17 -13.14
N THR A 60 15.84 -2.04 -13.82
CA THR A 60 15.95 -0.70 -13.23
C THR A 60 14.61 -0.24 -12.70
N THR A 61 14.60 0.39 -11.53
CA THR A 61 13.35 0.83 -10.92
C THR A 61 12.80 2.09 -11.56
N LEU A 62 11.53 2.07 -11.97
CA LEU A 62 10.82 3.22 -12.52
C LEU A 62 10.40 4.23 -11.43
#